data_AF-A0A9P5MHF7-F1
#
_entry.id   AF-A0A9P5MHF7-F1
#
_cell.length_a   1.000
_cell.length_b   1.000
_cell.length_c   1.000
_cell.angle_alpha   90.00
_cell.angle_beta   90.00
_cell.angle_gamma   90.00
#
_symmetry.space_group_name_H-M   'P 1'
#
loop_
_entity.id
_entity.type
_entity.pdbx_description
1 polymer ?
#
loop_
_entity_poly.entity_id
_entity_poly.type
_entity_poly.pdbx_seq_one_letter_code
_entity_poly.pdbx_strand_id
1 'polypeptide(L)'
;MPQALFEPTVTGTLKRVDIPRTGSWHTALFWGFLYLRRFYFRALNNISSIFRMLDPRRLIGLAPGLPPFRKVLPRGPQIWKFPPDSRYVNGFIESGQERVAGQWENKESGWVLTTLSPQTDLSAVRRSILYFHGSGFQSPISEAHWGFCGYLSRWLDAEVVVAPYPLGINNPGPEWRSALLSVYKEFVSRAGGKEIIVAGDSAGGMISLGLVYELHAANLPLPHQIVAICPPTDLALAARSAMLTIEPYDPFLAVDYAHVALRVYAGVSVPASVAHAGKAYTITMPVEMATNPAYSPQAGNPAFLREAGTKVIVVNGEWDILYPDAEHYVEMLAKAGVDVTYIVGEKQFHIFPVMVGSVKESKMAANMIVQAILRNEEDSHQKNGKSAI
;
A
#
# COMPACT_ATOMS: atom_id res chain seq x y z
N MET A 1 -2.14 -13.81 20.54
CA MET A 1 -1.88 -12.46 20.02
C MET A 1 -0.38 -12.24 19.82
N PRO A 2 0.05 -11.37 18.90
CA PRO A 2 1.45 -10.97 18.80
C PRO A 2 1.93 -10.29 20.09
N GLN A 3 3.15 -10.58 20.56
CA GLN A 3 3.75 -9.88 21.71
C GLN A 3 4.02 -8.41 21.37
N ALA A 4 3.79 -7.50 22.31
CA ALA A 4 4.18 -6.10 22.19
C ALA A 4 5.71 -6.02 22.17
N LEU A 5 6.30 -5.45 21.11
CA LEU A 5 7.75 -5.40 20.93
C LEU A 5 8.34 -4.03 21.29
N PHE A 6 7.58 -2.95 21.13
CA PHE A 6 8.05 -1.57 21.37
C PHE A 6 6.93 -0.66 21.85
N GLU A 7 7.22 0.22 22.82
CA GLU A 7 6.30 1.27 23.26
C GLU A 7 6.43 2.51 22.37
N PRO A 8 5.32 3.18 22.01
CA PRO A 8 5.38 4.39 21.20
C PRO A 8 5.91 5.58 22.00
N THR A 9 6.66 6.45 21.33
CA THR A 9 6.85 7.82 21.78
C THR A 9 5.61 8.64 21.42
N VAL A 10 5.02 9.34 22.39
CA VAL A 10 3.78 10.10 22.20
C VAL A 10 4.08 11.60 22.21
N THR A 11 3.68 12.32 21.17
CA THR A 11 3.76 13.79 21.07
C THR A 11 2.45 14.34 20.52
N GLY A 12 1.65 14.98 21.37
CA GLY A 12 0.30 15.39 21.00
C GLY A 12 -0.56 14.18 20.61
N THR A 13 -1.11 14.17 19.40
CA THR A 13 -1.89 13.04 18.86
C THR A 13 -1.05 12.03 18.08
N LEU A 14 0.25 12.25 17.93
CA LEU A 14 1.17 11.38 17.22
C LEU A 14 1.77 10.33 18.17
N LYS A 15 1.61 9.06 17.81
CA LYS A 15 2.24 7.89 18.44
C LYS A 15 3.30 7.33 17.47
N ARG A 16 4.58 7.62 17.68
CA ARG A 16 5.67 7.11 16.83
C ARG A 16 6.26 5.83 17.42
N VAL A 17 6.40 4.79 16.59
CA VAL A 17 7.03 3.51 16.95
C VAL A 17 8.17 3.24 15.99
N ASP A 18 9.40 3.22 16.49
CA ASP A 18 10.57 2.86 15.68
C ASP A 18 10.89 1.37 15.85
N ILE A 19 11.00 0.64 14.75
CA ILE A 19 11.39 -0.77 14.72
C ILE A 19 12.89 -0.80 14.46
N PRO A 20 13.72 -1.15 15.46
CA PRO A 20 15.16 -1.21 15.30
C PRO A 20 15.54 -2.31 14.32
N ARG A 21 16.64 -2.09 13.61
CA ARG A 21 17.19 -3.13 12.75
C ARG A 21 17.82 -4.24 13.59
N THR A 22 17.38 -5.47 13.39
CA THR A 22 17.90 -6.65 14.11
C THR A 22 18.56 -7.68 13.19
N GLY A 23 18.43 -7.54 11.86
CA GLY A 23 19.00 -8.42 10.84
C GLY A 23 20.17 -7.84 10.02
N SER A 24 20.97 -8.74 9.42
CA SER A 24 22.11 -8.37 8.56
C SER A 24 21.66 -7.85 7.18
N TRP A 25 22.45 -6.95 6.57
CA TRP A 25 22.21 -6.35 5.24
C TRP A 25 22.01 -7.33 4.09
N HIS A 26 22.69 -8.48 4.13
CA HIS A 26 22.64 -9.45 3.05
C HIS A 26 21.25 -10.08 2.89
N THR A 27 20.49 -10.19 3.97
CA THR A 27 19.16 -10.79 3.95
C THR A 27 18.14 -9.89 3.25
N ALA A 28 18.14 -8.58 3.53
CA ALA A 28 17.24 -7.63 2.87
C ALA A 28 17.50 -7.51 1.36
N LEU A 29 18.77 -7.45 0.95
CA LEU A 29 19.16 -7.39 -0.47
C LEU A 29 18.81 -8.69 -1.21
N PHE A 30 19.00 -9.85 -0.57
CA PHE A 30 18.61 -11.14 -1.14
C PHE A 30 17.10 -11.21 -1.42
N TRP A 31 16.28 -10.74 -0.48
CA TRP A 31 14.82 -10.72 -0.63
C TRP A 31 14.33 -9.69 -1.62
N GLY A 32 14.90 -8.48 -1.63
CA GLY A 32 14.64 -7.47 -2.66
C GLY A 32 14.98 -7.99 -4.05
N PHE A 33 16.15 -8.60 -4.21
CA PHE A 33 16.55 -9.24 -5.47
C PHE A 33 15.62 -10.39 -5.88
N LEU A 34 15.19 -11.24 -4.93
CA LEU A 34 14.30 -12.37 -5.24
C LEU A 34 12.87 -11.89 -5.60
N TYR A 35 12.37 -10.84 -4.95
CA TYR A 35 11.10 -10.22 -5.28
C TYR A 35 11.15 -9.61 -6.68
N LEU A 36 12.17 -8.79 -6.96
CA LEU A 36 12.40 -8.23 -8.30
C LEU A 36 12.51 -9.33 -9.35
N ARG A 37 13.27 -10.39 -9.08
CA ARG A 37 13.44 -11.53 -9.99
C ARG A 37 12.14 -12.30 -10.24
N ARG A 38 11.25 -12.46 -9.27
CA ARG A 38 9.98 -13.18 -9.45
C ARG A 38 8.89 -12.33 -10.10
N PHE A 39 8.86 -11.05 -9.76
CA PHE A 39 7.81 -10.13 -10.20
C PHE A 39 8.09 -9.58 -11.60
N TYR A 40 9.34 -9.21 -11.88
CA TYR A 40 9.69 -8.64 -13.18
C TYR A 40 9.96 -9.71 -14.26
N PHE A 41 10.47 -10.91 -13.96
CA PHE A 41 10.71 -11.92 -15.04
C PHE A 41 9.43 -12.37 -15.77
N ARG A 42 8.24 -12.26 -15.18
CA ARG A 42 6.97 -12.51 -15.88
C ARG A 42 6.53 -11.36 -16.79
N ALA A 43 6.97 -10.13 -16.52
CA ALA A 43 6.77 -8.98 -17.40
C ALA A 43 7.88 -8.83 -18.47
N LEU A 44 9.00 -9.55 -18.31
CA LEU A 44 10.24 -9.36 -19.05
C LEU A 44 10.55 -10.49 -20.03
N ASN A 45 9.72 -10.67 -21.05
CA ASN A 45 10.16 -11.32 -22.29
C ASN A 45 11.17 -10.45 -23.10
N ASN A 46 11.86 -9.49 -22.47
CA ASN A 46 12.89 -8.69 -23.10
C ASN A 46 14.02 -8.37 -22.10
N ILE A 47 14.93 -9.34 -21.96
CA ILE A 47 16.04 -9.41 -21.00
C ILE A 47 17.10 -8.29 -21.18
N SER A 48 16.99 -7.48 -22.24
CA SER A 48 17.99 -6.46 -22.60
C SER A 48 17.95 -5.18 -21.74
N SER A 49 16.85 -4.89 -21.04
CA SER A 49 16.70 -3.65 -20.25
C SER A 49 17.15 -3.76 -18.78
N ILE A 50 17.15 -4.96 -18.18
CA ILE A 50 17.64 -5.17 -16.80
C ILE A 50 19.15 -4.91 -16.70
N PHE A 51 19.92 -5.27 -17.73
CA PHE A 51 21.37 -5.05 -17.75
C PHE A 51 21.79 -3.57 -17.74
N ARG A 52 20.84 -2.63 -17.77
CA ARG A 52 21.09 -1.18 -17.69
C ARG A 52 20.75 -0.55 -16.33
N MET A 53 20.13 -1.28 -15.40
CA MET A 53 19.92 -0.81 -14.00
C MET A 53 21.13 -1.08 -13.09
N LEU A 54 22.15 -1.76 -13.59
CA LEU A 54 23.48 -1.86 -12.98
C LEU A 54 24.43 -1.00 -13.82
N ASP A 55 25.20 -0.11 -13.19
CA ASP A 55 26.16 0.80 -13.84
C ASP A 55 27.06 0.09 -14.88
N PRO A 56 26.86 0.33 -16.19
CA PRO A 56 27.63 -0.31 -17.25
C PRO A 56 29.09 0.19 -17.35
N ARG A 57 29.49 1.25 -16.64
CA ARG A 57 30.89 1.72 -16.64
C ARG A 57 31.83 0.80 -15.87
N ARG A 58 31.29 -0.18 -15.13
CA ARG A 58 32.06 -1.25 -14.45
C ARG A 58 32.27 -2.50 -15.30
N LEU A 59 31.71 -2.59 -16.50
CA LEU A 59 31.89 -3.72 -17.43
C LEU A 59 32.07 -3.21 -18.86
N ILE A 60 33.13 -2.43 -19.09
CA ILE A 60 33.58 -2.09 -20.44
C ILE A 60 34.16 -3.36 -21.07
N GLY A 61 33.42 -3.95 -22.00
CA GLY A 61 33.96 -4.93 -22.92
C GLY A 61 32.92 -5.88 -23.50
N LEU A 62 32.72 -5.76 -24.83
CA LEU A 62 32.06 -6.70 -25.75
C LEU A 62 30.52 -6.56 -25.80
N ALA A 63 29.81 -6.45 -26.92
CA ALA A 63 30.03 -6.26 -28.36
C ALA A 63 28.62 -6.01 -28.98
N PRO A 64 28.46 -5.51 -30.23
CA PRO A 64 27.20 -4.99 -30.74
C PRO A 64 26.34 -6.00 -31.53
N GLY A 65 25.01 -5.78 -31.51
CA GLY A 65 24.04 -6.31 -32.48
C GLY A 65 22.88 -7.11 -31.86
N LEU A 66 21.62 -6.74 -32.18
CA LEU A 66 20.41 -7.58 -32.34
C LEU A 66 19.13 -6.69 -32.58
N PRO A 67 18.02 -7.23 -33.15
CA PRO A 67 17.11 -6.56 -34.11
C PRO A 67 15.78 -6.05 -33.49
N PRO A 68 14.89 -5.36 -34.24
CA PRO A 68 13.76 -4.63 -33.65
C PRO A 68 12.55 -5.54 -33.33
N PHE A 69 11.93 -5.36 -32.16
CA PHE A 69 10.75 -6.11 -31.72
C PHE A 69 9.44 -5.37 -31.98
N ARG A 70 8.49 -6.04 -32.64
CA ARG A 70 7.10 -5.62 -32.85
C ARG A 70 6.16 -6.67 -32.24
N LYS A 71 5.21 -6.21 -31.40
CA LYS A 71 3.93 -6.81 -30.93
C LYS A 71 3.96 -8.21 -30.30
N VAL A 72 3.51 -8.32 -29.04
CA VAL A 72 2.22 -8.92 -28.60
C VAL A 72 1.98 -8.52 -27.13
N LEU A 73 0.92 -7.75 -26.84
CA LEU A 73 0.35 -7.62 -25.49
C LEU A 73 -1.18 -7.83 -25.60
N PRO A 74 -1.81 -8.67 -24.76
CA PRO A 74 -3.25 -8.91 -24.83
C PRO A 74 -4.04 -7.67 -24.42
N ARG A 75 -5.19 -7.44 -25.07
CA ARG A 75 -6.20 -6.46 -24.65
C ARG A 75 -7.26 -7.16 -23.79
N GLY A 76 -7.57 -6.61 -22.61
CA GLY A 76 -8.68 -7.04 -21.74
C GLY A 76 -8.32 -7.07 -20.24
N PRO A 77 -9.30 -6.95 -19.32
CA PRO A 77 -9.09 -7.06 -17.88
C PRO A 77 -8.60 -8.47 -17.57
N GLN A 78 -7.39 -8.58 -17.04
CA GLN A 78 -6.78 -9.87 -16.75
C GLN A 78 -7.29 -10.41 -15.41
N ILE A 79 -8.37 -11.19 -15.48
CA ILE A 79 -8.87 -12.01 -14.38
C ILE A 79 -7.96 -13.24 -14.27
N TRP A 80 -7.04 -13.28 -13.31
CA TRP A 80 -6.19 -14.45 -13.08
C TRP A 80 -6.71 -15.33 -11.93
N LYS A 81 -6.87 -16.61 -12.26
CA LYS A 81 -7.07 -17.72 -11.33
C LYS A 81 -5.72 -18.17 -10.74
N PHE A 82 -5.71 -18.51 -9.46
CA PHE A 82 -4.58 -19.06 -8.69
C PHE A 82 -3.79 -20.16 -9.43
N PRO A 83 -2.44 -20.19 -9.31
CA PRO A 83 -1.69 -21.44 -9.35
C PRO A 83 -1.62 -22.02 -7.91
N PRO A 84 -2.07 -23.27 -7.68
CA PRO A 84 -2.21 -23.86 -6.34
C PRO A 84 -0.91 -24.14 -5.56
N ASP A 85 0.29 -23.99 -6.14
CA ASP A 85 1.52 -24.60 -5.59
C ASP A 85 2.70 -23.64 -5.28
N SER A 86 2.44 -22.39 -4.84
CA SER A 86 3.53 -21.47 -4.45
C SER A 86 4.03 -21.71 -3.02
N ARG A 87 5.28 -22.19 -2.89
CA ARG A 87 6.00 -22.49 -1.63
C ARG A 87 6.14 -21.34 -0.60
N TYR A 88 5.76 -20.10 -0.91
CA TYR A 88 5.81 -18.98 0.05
C TYR A 88 4.52 -18.82 0.85
N VAL A 89 3.42 -19.29 0.25
CA VAL A 89 2.11 -19.39 0.87
C VAL A 89 2.10 -20.51 1.91
N ASN A 90 2.91 -21.54 1.69
CA ASN A 90 2.97 -22.72 2.54
C ASN A 90 3.41 -22.47 3.98
N GLY A 91 4.33 -21.56 4.28
CA GLY A 91 4.72 -21.31 5.70
C GLY A 91 3.62 -20.66 6.57
N PHE A 92 2.67 -19.96 5.95
CA PHE A 92 1.55 -19.30 6.67
C PHE A 92 0.20 -20.00 6.46
N ILE A 93 -0.02 -20.62 5.29
CA ILE A 93 -1.23 -21.40 4.96
C ILE A 93 -1.10 -22.90 5.31
N GLU A 94 0.09 -23.47 5.56
CA GLU A 94 0.22 -24.88 6.02
C GLU A 94 -0.30 -25.12 7.45
N SER A 95 -0.77 -24.10 8.17
CA SER A 95 -1.61 -24.34 9.36
C SER A 95 -3.07 -24.67 9.02
N GLY A 96 -3.50 -24.47 7.76
CA GLY A 96 -4.83 -24.83 7.28
C GLY A 96 -5.96 -23.97 7.84
N GLN A 97 -5.73 -22.68 8.16
CA GLN A 97 -6.66 -21.87 8.97
C GLN A 97 -7.29 -20.61 8.33
N GLU A 98 -7.06 -20.30 7.06
CA GLU A 98 -7.74 -19.21 6.34
C GLU A 98 -8.43 -19.74 5.08
N ARG A 99 -9.60 -19.21 4.72
CA ARG A 99 -10.31 -19.58 3.49
C ARG A 99 -10.66 -18.32 2.69
N VAL A 100 -10.57 -18.42 1.36
CA VAL A 100 -11.32 -17.50 0.49
C VAL A 100 -12.79 -17.76 0.79
N ALA A 101 -13.43 -16.85 1.53
CA ALA A 101 -14.81 -17.01 1.97
C ALA A 101 -15.78 -16.82 0.80
N GLY A 102 -15.38 -16.02 -0.20
CA GLY A 102 -16.13 -15.87 -1.45
C GLY A 102 -15.66 -14.68 -2.27
N GLN A 103 -16.35 -14.50 -3.39
CA GLN A 103 -16.25 -13.31 -4.22
C GLN A 103 -17.62 -12.69 -4.38
N TRP A 104 -17.68 -11.38 -4.53
CA TRP A 104 -18.91 -10.67 -4.86
C TRP A 104 -18.63 -9.54 -5.83
N GLU A 105 -19.57 -9.32 -6.73
CA GLU A 105 -19.50 -8.26 -7.72
C GLU A 105 -20.22 -7.02 -7.19
N ASN A 106 -19.53 -5.88 -7.20
CA ASN A 106 -20.18 -4.60 -6.94
C ASN A 106 -21.09 -4.25 -8.12
N LYS A 107 -22.37 -3.99 -7.83
CA LYS A 107 -23.40 -3.86 -8.88
C LYS A 107 -23.22 -2.65 -9.80
N GLU A 108 -22.56 -1.60 -9.31
CA GLU A 108 -22.42 -0.34 -10.04
C GLU A 108 -21.10 -0.31 -10.83
N SER A 109 -20.00 -0.77 -10.22
CA SER A 109 -18.69 -0.76 -10.86
C SER A 109 -18.41 -2.02 -11.69
N GLY A 110 -19.12 -3.12 -11.44
CA GLY A 110 -18.83 -4.44 -12.00
C GLY A 110 -17.54 -5.07 -11.45
N TRP A 111 -16.95 -4.49 -10.39
CA TRP A 111 -15.72 -5.01 -9.81
C TRP A 111 -16.00 -6.26 -8.99
N VAL A 112 -15.19 -7.30 -9.17
CA VAL A 112 -15.29 -8.54 -8.41
C VAL A 112 -14.32 -8.49 -7.23
N LEU A 113 -14.86 -8.22 -6.04
CA LEU A 113 -14.10 -8.19 -4.79
C LEU A 113 -13.94 -9.60 -4.22
N THR A 114 -12.80 -9.85 -3.60
CA THR A 114 -12.49 -11.15 -2.98
C THR A 114 -12.44 -11.00 -1.46
N THR A 115 -13.22 -11.80 -0.75
CA THR A 115 -13.24 -11.80 0.72
C THR A 115 -12.41 -12.96 1.26
N LEU A 116 -11.46 -12.63 2.13
CA LEU A 116 -10.83 -13.57 3.04
C LEU A 116 -11.50 -13.45 4.41
N SER A 117 -11.73 -14.58 5.06
CA SER A 117 -12.28 -14.61 6.41
C SER A 117 -11.42 -15.51 7.31
N PRO A 118 -11.35 -15.19 8.62
CA PRO A 118 -10.72 -16.07 9.59
C PRO A 118 -11.55 -17.36 9.71
N GLN A 119 -10.94 -18.46 10.16
CA GLN A 119 -11.69 -19.70 10.46
C GLN A 119 -12.49 -19.65 11.77
N THR A 120 -12.54 -18.50 12.44
CA THR A 120 -13.41 -18.30 13.61
C THR A 120 -14.88 -18.26 13.18
N ASP A 121 -15.78 -18.36 14.16
CA ASP A 121 -17.20 -18.08 13.91
C ASP A 121 -17.36 -16.66 13.35
N LEU A 122 -17.96 -16.53 12.16
CA LEU A 122 -18.20 -15.25 11.50
C LEU A 122 -19.11 -14.34 12.33
N SER A 123 -19.92 -14.91 13.23
CA SER A 123 -20.75 -14.14 14.17
C SER A 123 -19.91 -13.37 15.21
N ALA A 124 -18.69 -13.85 15.49
CA ALA A 124 -17.74 -13.24 16.40
C ALA A 124 -16.83 -12.19 15.72
N VAL A 125 -16.80 -12.15 14.38
CA VAL A 125 -15.98 -11.20 13.60
C VAL A 125 -16.52 -9.78 13.74
N ARG A 126 -15.73 -8.90 14.36
CA ARG A 126 -16.10 -7.51 14.65
C ARG A 126 -15.56 -6.49 13.65
N ARG A 127 -14.68 -6.90 12.74
CA ARG A 127 -13.96 -6.00 11.82
C ARG A 127 -14.15 -6.40 10.37
N SER A 128 -14.20 -5.40 9.51
CA SER A 128 -14.14 -5.56 8.07
C SER A 128 -13.11 -4.60 7.49
N ILE A 129 -12.18 -5.13 6.69
CA ILE A 129 -11.06 -4.40 6.10
C ILE A 129 -11.25 -4.35 4.59
N LEU A 130 -11.38 -3.16 4.02
CA LEU A 130 -11.30 -2.95 2.58
C LEU A 130 -9.83 -2.71 2.21
N TYR A 131 -9.23 -3.66 1.49
CA TYR A 131 -7.82 -3.64 1.15
C TYR A 131 -7.58 -3.30 -0.33
N PHE A 132 -6.71 -2.32 -0.58
CA PHE A 132 -6.18 -1.99 -1.91
C PHE A 132 -4.70 -2.35 -1.98
N HIS A 133 -4.31 -3.17 -2.95
CA HIS A 133 -2.91 -3.58 -3.10
C HIS A 133 -2.03 -2.48 -3.70
N GLY A 134 -0.73 -2.56 -3.47
CA GLY A 134 0.28 -1.73 -4.09
C GLY A 134 0.61 -2.11 -5.54
N SER A 135 1.90 -2.17 -5.86
CA SER A 135 2.42 -2.47 -7.22
C SER A 135 2.30 -1.31 -8.24
N GLY A 136 2.30 -0.07 -7.74
CA GLY A 136 2.49 1.14 -8.55
C GLY A 136 1.38 1.46 -9.55
N PHE A 137 0.14 1.00 -9.31
CA PHE A 137 -1.00 1.10 -10.24
C PHE A 137 -0.84 0.32 -11.56
N GLN A 138 0.28 -0.38 -11.76
CA GLN A 138 0.60 -1.02 -13.04
C GLN A 138 0.46 -2.53 -13.02
N SER A 139 0.71 -3.14 -11.88
CA SER A 139 0.83 -4.60 -11.78
C SER A 139 -0.21 -5.19 -10.85
N PRO A 140 -0.67 -6.42 -11.11
CA PRO A 140 -1.69 -7.07 -10.29
C PRO A 140 -1.19 -7.32 -8.87
N ILE A 141 -2.14 -7.61 -7.99
CA ILE A 141 -1.87 -8.11 -6.65
C ILE A 141 -0.92 -9.32 -6.69
N SER A 142 0.00 -9.38 -5.73
CA SER A 142 1.01 -10.44 -5.62
C SER A 142 0.72 -11.40 -4.46
N GLU A 143 1.42 -12.52 -4.42
CA GLU A 143 1.34 -13.49 -3.31
C GLU A 143 1.70 -12.87 -1.95
N ALA A 144 2.62 -11.91 -1.91
CA ALA A 144 2.98 -11.22 -0.67
C ALA A 144 1.79 -10.44 -0.10
N HIS A 145 1.04 -9.75 -0.97
CA HIS A 145 -0.17 -9.03 -0.56
C HIS A 145 -1.24 -9.99 -0.01
N TRP A 146 -1.46 -11.12 -0.68
CA TRP A 146 -2.41 -12.14 -0.19
C TRP A 146 -1.97 -12.72 1.16
N GLY A 147 -0.68 -13.00 1.33
CA GLY A 147 -0.12 -13.43 2.61
C GLY A 147 -0.35 -12.38 3.72
N PHE A 148 -0.16 -11.10 3.41
CA PHE A 148 -0.42 -10.01 4.36
C PHE A 148 -1.92 -9.85 4.67
N CYS A 149 -2.81 -9.95 3.67
CA CYS A 149 -4.25 -9.94 3.90
C CYS A 149 -4.71 -11.11 4.79
N GLY A 150 -4.17 -12.32 4.57
CA GLY A 150 -4.40 -13.46 5.44
C GLY A 150 -3.87 -13.22 6.86
N TYR A 151 -2.70 -12.59 6.99
CA TYR A 151 -2.13 -12.19 8.27
C TYR A 151 -3.06 -11.26 9.05
N LEU A 152 -3.56 -10.20 8.40
CA LEU A 152 -4.51 -9.26 9.00
C LEU A 152 -5.80 -9.97 9.39
N SER A 153 -6.36 -10.79 8.49
CA SER A 153 -7.60 -11.54 8.74
C SER A 153 -7.49 -12.41 9.99
N ARG A 154 -6.38 -13.15 10.11
CA ARG A 154 -6.12 -14.05 11.25
C ARG A 154 -5.93 -13.31 12.57
N TRP A 155 -5.11 -12.26 12.59
CA TRP A 155 -4.69 -11.64 13.85
C TRP A 155 -5.62 -10.53 14.35
N LEU A 156 -6.52 -10.05 13.49
CA LEU A 156 -7.53 -9.05 13.83
C LEU A 156 -8.93 -9.66 13.97
N ASP A 157 -9.08 -10.97 13.73
CA ASP A 157 -10.36 -11.66 13.56
C ASP A 157 -11.29 -10.84 12.64
N ALA A 158 -10.80 -10.58 11.42
CA ALA A 158 -11.37 -9.61 10.49
C ALA A 158 -11.67 -10.24 9.11
N GLU A 159 -12.79 -9.87 8.51
CA GLU A 159 -12.98 -10.08 7.08
C GLU A 159 -12.10 -9.10 6.30
N VAL A 160 -11.28 -9.60 5.39
CA VAL A 160 -10.46 -8.77 4.51
C VAL A 160 -11.01 -8.87 3.09
N VAL A 161 -11.62 -7.77 2.64
CA VAL A 161 -12.19 -7.62 1.31
C VAL A 161 -11.16 -6.91 0.43
N VAL A 162 -10.55 -7.66 -0.48
CA VAL A 162 -9.60 -7.11 -1.45
C VAL A 162 -10.38 -6.57 -2.65
N ALA A 163 -10.29 -5.26 -2.86
CA ALA A 163 -10.89 -4.60 -4.01
C ALA A 163 -9.92 -4.61 -5.20
N PRO A 164 -10.31 -5.15 -6.37
CA PRO A 164 -9.54 -4.91 -7.57
C PRO A 164 -9.70 -3.44 -7.96
N TYR A 165 -8.76 -2.89 -8.71
CA TYR A 165 -8.92 -1.61 -9.39
C TYR A 165 -8.23 -1.68 -10.75
N PRO A 166 -8.67 -0.91 -11.76
CA PRO A 166 -8.04 -0.94 -13.07
C PRO A 166 -6.57 -0.53 -13.03
N LEU A 167 -5.74 -1.22 -13.83
CA LEU A 167 -4.28 -1.08 -13.81
C LEU A 167 -3.74 -0.67 -15.18
N GLY A 168 -2.54 -0.11 -15.17
CA GLY A 168 -1.80 0.15 -16.39
C GLY A 168 -2.12 1.50 -17.02
N ILE A 169 -1.30 1.87 -18.00
CA ILE A 169 -1.42 3.16 -18.73
C ILE A 169 -2.75 3.37 -19.47
N ASN A 170 -3.48 2.29 -19.76
CA ASN A 170 -4.75 2.37 -20.47
C ASN A 170 -5.95 2.54 -19.52
N ASN A 171 -5.74 2.56 -18.20
CA ASN A 171 -6.81 2.69 -17.21
C ASN A 171 -6.37 3.67 -16.11
N PRO A 172 -6.17 4.96 -16.41
CA PRO A 172 -5.74 5.96 -15.43
C PRO A 172 -6.81 6.19 -14.35
N GLY A 173 -6.37 6.64 -13.17
CA GLY A 173 -7.21 6.90 -12.00
C GLY A 173 -8.52 7.62 -12.28
N PRO A 174 -8.51 8.76 -13.00
CA PRO A 174 -9.72 9.54 -13.28
C PRO A 174 -10.86 8.77 -13.96
N GLU A 175 -10.57 7.68 -14.66
CA GLU A 175 -11.60 6.88 -15.32
C GLU A 175 -12.36 5.95 -14.38
N TRP A 176 -11.78 5.62 -13.22
CA TRP A 176 -12.30 4.55 -12.36
C TRP A 176 -12.45 4.93 -10.89
N ARG A 177 -11.88 6.04 -10.45
CA ARG A 177 -11.93 6.42 -9.03
C ARG A 177 -13.35 6.68 -8.50
N SER A 178 -14.24 7.21 -9.32
CA SER A 178 -15.65 7.40 -8.92
C SER A 178 -16.31 6.08 -8.50
N ALA A 179 -15.87 4.94 -9.05
CA ALA A 179 -16.33 3.62 -8.67
C ALA A 179 -15.90 3.19 -7.24
N LEU A 180 -14.89 3.83 -6.65
CA LEU A 180 -14.48 3.55 -5.28
C LEU A 180 -15.60 3.89 -4.28
N LEU A 181 -16.40 4.93 -4.57
CA LEU A 181 -17.53 5.31 -3.72
C LEU A 181 -18.61 4.23 -3.69
N SER A 182 -18.94 3.64 -4.84
CA SER A 182 -19.95 2.58 -4.91
C SER A 182 -19.45 1.29 -4.25
N VAL A 183 -18.17 0.95 -4.47
CA VAL A 183 -17.49 -0.17 -3.82
C VAL A 183 -17.51 -0.01 -2.30
N TYR A 184 -17.14 1.17 -1.79
CA TYR A 184 -17.11 1.44 -0.36
C TYR A 184 -18.51 1.38 0.26
N LYS A 185 -19.54 1.96 -0.39
CA LYS A 185 -20.93 1.89 0.08
C LYS A 185 -21.41 0.45 0.22
N GLU A 186 -21.19 -0.38 -0.80
CA GLU A 186 -21.61 -1.78 -0.75
C GLU A 186 -20.81 -2.58 0.28
N PHE A 187 -19.50 -2.31 0.38
CA PHE A 187 -18.64 -2.89 1.41
C PHE A 187 -19.14 -2.57 2.83
N VAL A 188 -19.45 -1.30 3.15
CA VAL A 188 -19.99 -0.90 4.45
C VAL A 188 -21.34 -1.54 4.73
N SER A 189 -22.21 -1.62 3.72
CA SER A 189 -23.50 -2.31 3.84
C SER A 189 -23.33 -3.79 4.21
N ARG A 190 -22.41 -4.49 3.52
CA ARG A 190 -22.08 -5.90 3.79
C ARG A 190 -21.40 -6.13 5.13
N ALA A 191 -20.61 -5.15 5.59
CA ALA A 191 -19.96 -5.21 6.89
C ALA A 191 -20.96 -5.19 8.06
N GLY A 192 -22.19 -4.72 7.86
CA GLY A 192 -23.30 -4.93 8.80
C GLY A 192 -23.05 -4.34 10.20
N GLY A 193 -22.41 -3.18 10.28
CA GLY A 193 -22.11 -2.49 11.55
C GLY A 193 -20.81 -2.91 12.23
N LYS A 194 -19.98 -3.75 11.59
CA LYS A 194 -18.60 -4.02 12.01
C LYS A 194 -17.76 -2.74 11.98
N GLU A 195 -16.67 -2.74 12.73
CA GLU A 195 -15.62 -1.74 12.62
C GLU A 195 -15.06 -1.76 11.18
N ILE A 196 -15.12 -0.60 10.54
CA ILE A 196 -14.70 -0.39 9.15
C ILE A 196 -13.26 0.10 9.12
N ILE A 197 -12.40 -0.63 8.44
CA ILE A 197 -11.00 -0.28 8.22
C ILE A 197 -10.75 -0.20 6.71
N VAL A 198 -10.10 0.87 6.25
CA VAL A 198 -9.59 0.94 4.88
C VAL A 198 -8.07 0.82 4.95
N ALA A 199 -7.51 -0.10 4.18
CA ALA A 199 -6.09 -0.41 4.24
C ALA A 199 -5.48 -0.55 2.85
N GLY A 200 -4.19 -0.25 2.73
CA GLY A 200 -3.45 -0.54 1.52
C GLY A 200 -1.97 -0.21 1.64
N ASP A 201 -1.21 -0.72 0.68
CA ASP A 201 0.22 -0.50 0.59
C ASP A 201 0.60 0.24 -0.69
N SER A 202 1.66 1.05 -0.66
CA SER A 202 2.18 1.80 -1.80
C SER A 202 1.04 2.54 -2.52
N ALA A 203 0.83 2.29 -3.82
CA ALA A 203 -0.31 2.77 -4.60
C ALA A 203 -1.68 2.57 -3.91
N GLY A 204 -1.92 1.41 -3.30
CA GLY A 204 -3.15 1.13 -2.53
C GLY A 204 -3.27 1.93 -1.24
N GLY A 205 -2.14 2.27 -0.62
CA GLY A 205 -2.07 3.21 0.51
C GLY A 205 -2.50 4.62 0.08
N MET A 206 -2.06 5.07 -1.10
CA MET A 206 -2.50 6.33 -1.69
C MET A 206 -4.00 6.31 -2.00
N ILE A 207 -4.52 5.23 -2.58
CA ILE A 207 -5.97 5.05 -2.82
C ILE A 207 -6.74 5.16 -1.50
N SER A 208 -6.26 4.50 -0.45
CA SER A 208 -6.88 4.50 0.89
C SER A 208 -6.96 5.90 1.50
N LEU A 209 -5.85 6.65 1.45
CA LEU A 209 -5.77 8.03 1.94
C LEU A 209 -6.58 9.01 1.08
N GLY A 210 -6.64 8.78 -0.22
CA GLY A 210 -7.43 9.57 -1.15
C GLY A 210 -8.93 9.36 -1.03
N LEU A 211 -9.35 8.11 -0.84
CA LEU A 211 -10.76 7.71 -0.76
C LEU A 211 -11.51 8.50 0.31
N VAL A 212 -10.91 8.75 1.48
CA VAL A 212 -11.61 9.46 2.56
C VAL A 212 -11.96 10.90 2.24
N TYR A 213 -11.22 11.57 1.34
CA TYR A 213 -11.62 12.89 0.84
C TYR A 213 -12.83 12.81 -0.09
N GLU A 214 -12.91 11.77 -0.93
CA GLU A 214 -14.08 11.51 -1.78
C GLU A 214 -15.31 11.14 -0.95
N LEU A 215 -15.13 10.32 0.10
CA LEU A 215 -16.19 9.97 1.05
C LEU A 215 -16.71 11.22 1.79
N HIS A 216 -15.80 12.06 2.27
CA HIS A 216 -16.16 13.30 2.97
C HIS A 216 -16.93 14.25 2.05
N ALA A 217 -16.45 14.47 0.82
CA ALA A 217 -17.15 15.30 -0.17
C ALA A 217 -18.54 14.75 -0.54
N ALA A 218 -18.71 13.42 -0.50
CA ALA A 218 -19.99 12.76 -0.76
C ALA A 218 -20.88 12.61 0.49
N ASN A 219 -20.49 13.17 1.65
CA ASN A 219 -21.18 13.02 2.94
C ASN A 219 -21.45 11.55 3.32
N LEU A 220 -20.48 10.68 3.06
CA LEU A 220 -20.55 9.25 3.42
C LEU A 220 -19.85 8.97 4.74
N PRO A 221 -20.26 7.91 5.47
CA PRO A 221 -19.58 7.49 6.68
C PRO A 221 -18.10 7.19 6.42
N LEU A 222 -17.21 7.83 7.18
CA LEU A 222 -15.78 7.58 7.11
C LEU A 222 -15.41 6.26 7.79
N PRO A 223 -14.27 5.64 7.41
CA PRO A 223 -13.79 4.46 8.12
C PRO A 223 -13.39 4.81 9.55
N HIS A 224 -13.45 3.83 10.44
CA HIS A 224 -12.97 3.98 11.82
C HIS A 224 -11.45 4.10 11.85
N GLN A 225 -10.76 3.38 10.95
CA GLN A 225 -9.31 3.42 10.82
C GLN A 225 -8.86 3.40 9.36
N ILE A 226 -7.74 4.06 9.08
CA ILE A 226 -7.00 3.97 7.82
C ILE A 226 -5.63 3.39 8.09
N VAL A 227 -5.19 2.41 7.28
CA VAL A 227 -3.85 1.82 7.36
C VAL A 227 -3.14 2.03 6.02
N ALA A 228 -2.13 2.89 5.99
CA ALA A 228 -1.37 3.21 4.79
C ALA A 228 0.09 2.76 4.95
N ILE A 229 0.48 1.74 4.19
CA ILE A 229 1.82 1.15 4.26
C ILE A 229 2.66 1.69 3.10
N CYS A 230 3.73 2.41 3.40
CA CYS A 230 4.65 2.99 2.43
C CYS A 230 3.93 3.84 1.37
N PRO A 231 2.96 4.71 1.72
CA PRO A 231 2.15 5.40 0.73
C PRO A 231 2.94 6.53 0.05
N PRO A 232 2.80 6.73 -1.27
CA PRO A 232 2.98 8.06 -1.83
C PRO A 232 1.81 8.93 -1.39
N THR A 233 2.08 10.17 -1.01
CA THR A 233 1.05 11.08 -0.47
C THR A 233 0.99 12.42 -1.21
N ASP A 234 1.93 12.65 -2.14
CA ASP A 234 1.98 13.84 -2.98
C ASP A 234 2.24 13.45 -4.45
N LEU A 235 1.35 13.88 -5.35
CA LEU A 235 1.54 13.69 -6.80
C LEU A 235 2.67 14.56 -7.38
N ALA A 236 2.98 15.69 -6.75
CA ALA A 236 4.06 16.55 -7.19
C ALA A 236 5.44 15.97 -6.82
N LEU A 237 5.50 15.05 -5.85
CA LEU A 237 6.72 14.54 -5.23
C LEU A 237 7.63 15.70 -4.80
N ALA A 238 7.08 16.65 -4.03
CA ALA A 238 7.78 17.84 -3.60
C ALA A 238 9.08 17.53 -2.83
N ALA A 239 9.14 16.39 -2.12
CA ALA A 239 10.33 15.94 -1.42
C ALA A 239 11.36 15.22 -2.32
N ARG A 240 11.24 15.29 -3.67
CA ARG A 240 12.12 14.60 -4.64
C ARG A 240 13.61 14.67 -4.31
N SER A 241 14.10 15.83 -3.89
CA SER A 241 15.52 16.01 -3.53
C SER A 241 15.93 15.11 -2.35
N ALA A 242 15.08 14.97 -1.34
CA ALA A 242 15.30 14.04 -0.23
C ALA A 242 15.19 12.58 -0.69
N MET A 243 14.21 12.25 -1.54
CA MET A 243 14.05 10.90 -2.10
C MET A 243 15.31 10.43 -2.84
N LEU A 244 15.96 11.31 -3.61
CA LEU A 244 17.21 11.00 -4.32
C LEU A 244 18.38 10.66 -3.38
N THR A 245 18.37 11.14 -2.13
CA THR A 245 19.39 10.76 -1.14
C THR A 245 19.16 9.37 -0.56
N ILE A 246 17.92 8.88 -0.62
CA ILE A 246 17.50 7.57 -0.12
C ILE A 246 17.56 6.50 -1.22
N GLU A 247 17.30 6.87 -2.48
CA GLU A 247 17.28 5.98 -3.64
C GLU A 247 18.44 4.96 -3.71
N PRO A 248 19.71 5.30 -3.38
CA PRO A 248 20.79 4.31 -3.38
C PRO A 248 20.61 3.14 -2.41
N TYR A 249 19.73 3.28 -1.42
CA TYR A 249 19.46 2.29 -0.37
C TYR A 249 18.13 1.57 -0.56
N ASP A 250 17.22 2.09 -1.39
CA ASP A 250 15.93 1.47 -1.69
C ASP A 250 16.11 0.38 -2.77
N PRO A 251 15.94 -0.92 -2.44
CA PRO A 251 16.12 -2.00 -3.39
C PRO A 251 14.89 -2.24 -4.28
N PHE A 252 13.79 -1.49 -4.10
CA PHE A 252 12.52 -1.72 -4.80
C PHE A 252 12.10 -0.55 -5.69
N LEU A 253 12.27 0.69 -5.21
CA LEU A 253 11.79 1.87 -5.92
C LEU A 253 12.93 2.80 -6.35
N ALA A 254 12.78 3.30 -7.58
CA ALA A 254 13.53 4.43 -8.08
C ALA A 254 12.60 5.66 -8.15
N VAL A 255 13.15 6.84 -7.90
CA VAL A 255 12.43 8.12 -7.91
C VAL A 255 11.80 8.36 -9.28
N ASP A 256 12.51 8.06 -10.36
CA ASP A 256 11.95 8.23 -11.71
C ASP A 256 10.78 7.27 -11.98
N TYR A 257 10.85 6.03 -11.49
CA TYR A 257 9.74 5.09 -11.62
C TYR A 257 8.50 5.58 -10.86
N ALA A 258 8.67 6.11 -9.64
CA ALA A 258 7.57 6.72 -8.89
C ALA A 258 6.95 7.91 -9.66
N HIS A 259 7.77 8.78 -10.26
CA HIS A 259 7.28 9.87 -11.12
C HIS A 259 6.45 9.36 -12.31
N VAL A 260 6.89 8.29 -12.99
CA VAL A 260 6.14 7.68 -14.10
C VAL A 260 4.81 7.12 -13.58
N ALA A 261 4.84 6.31 -12.52
CA ALA A 261 3.65 5.66 -11.98
C ALA A 261 2.57 6.67 -11.58
N LEU A 262 2.95 7.73 -10.87
CA LEU A 262 2.02 8.77 -10.41
C LEU A 262 1.45 9.61 -11.57
N ARG A 263 2.25 9.88 -12.61
CA ARG A 263 1.78 10.59 -13.83
C ARG A 263 0.78 9.75 -14.61
N VAL A 264 1.11 8.49 -14.85
CA VAL A 264 0.20 7.57 -15.52
C VAL A 264 -1.09 7.41 -14.72
N TYR A 265 -0.99 7.28 -13.40
CA TYR A 265 -2.15 7.25 -12.52
C TYR A 265 -3.01 8.51 -12.64
N ALA A 266 -2.40 9.69 -12.72
CA ALA A 266 -3.09 10.97 -12.92
C ALA A 266 -3.63 11.20 -14.35
N GLY A 267 -3.54 10.21 -15.25
CA GLY A 267 -3.98 10.35 -16.64
C GLY A 267 -3.00 11.11 -17.54
N VAL A 268 -1.77 11.34 -17.08
CA VAL A 268 -0.73 12.02 -17.84
C VAL A 268 0.01 11.02 -18.71
N SER A 269 0.02 11.29 -20.02
CA SER A 269 0.81 10.50 -20.96
C SER A 269 2.30 10.74 -20.73
N VAL A 270 3.04 9.67 -20.43
CA VAL A 270 4.49 9.69 -20.29
C VAL A 270 5.11 8.98 -21.49
N PRO A 271 5.78 9.71 -22.41
CA PRO A 271 6.43 9.08 -23.55
C PRO A 271 7.47 8.06 -23.08
N ALA A 272 7.53 6.91 -23.75
CA ALA A 272 8.52 5.89 -23.43
C ALA A 272 9.95 6.45 -23.44
N SER A 273 10.29 7.33 -24.38
CA SER A 273 11.63 7.97 -24.43
C SER A 273 11.97 8.78 -23.18
N VAL A 274 10.99 9.41 -22.55
CA VAL A 274 11.17 10.19 -21.32
C VAL A 274 11.32 9.28 -20.10
N ALA A 275 10.48 8.24 -20.01
CA ALA A 275 10.59 7.23 -18.95
C ALA A 275 11.92 6.47 -19.01
N HIS A 276 12.36 6.03 -20.20
CA HIS A 276 13.64 5.35 -20.35
C HIS A 276 14.85 6.26 -20.10
N ALA A 277 14.68 7.58 -20.20
CA ALA A 277 15.75 8.54 -19.97
C ALA A 277 15.90 8.96 -18.50
N GLY A 278 15.06 8.46 -17.57
CA GLY A 278 15.12 8.92 -16.19
C GLY A 278 14.61 10.36 -16.00
N LYS A 279 13.72 10.82 -16.90
CA LYS A 279 13.29 12.23 -17.00
C LYS A 279 11.79 12.42 -16.79
N ALA A 280 11.10 11.46 -16.19
CA ALA A 280 9.67 11.59 -15.95
C ALA A 280 9.34 12.82 -15.09
N TYR A 281 10.26 13.22 -14.20
CA TYR A 281 10.14 14.45 -13.39
C TYR A 281 9.98 15.74 -14.23
N THR A 282 10.41 15.77 -15.50
CA THR A 282 10.26 16.94 -16.36
C THR A 282 8.86 17.08 -16.96
N ILE A 283 8.04 16.03 -16.89
CA ILE A 283 6.65 16.08 -17.33
C ILE A 283 5.85 16.78 -16.23
N THR A 284 5.21 17.90 -16.54
CA THR A 284 4.41 18.66 -15.58
C THR A 284 3.21 17.84 -15.11
N MET A 285 3.00 17.76 -13.80
CA MET A 285 1.75 17.24 -13.23
C MET A 285 0.65 18.31 -13.38
N PRO A 286 -0.53 17.99 -13.93
CA PRO A 286 -1.64 18.92 -14.00
C PRO A 286 -1.98 19.46 -12.61
N VAL A 287 -2.20 20.77 -12.52
CA VAL A 287 -2.48 21.44 -11.25
C VAL A 287 -3.74 20.84 -10.62
N GLU A 288 -4.77 20.57 -11.41
CA GLU A 288 -6.01 19.97 -10.91
C GLU A 288 -5.79 18.62 -10.23
N MET A 289 -4.82 17.82 -10.69
CA MET A 289 -4.49 16.53 -10.07
C MET A 289 -3.62 16.75 -8.83
N ALA A 290 -2.61 17.60 -8.92
CA ALA A 290 -1.69 17.88 -7.82
C ALA A 290 -2.37 18.53 -6.60
N THR A 291 -3.43 19.33 -6.82
CA THR A 291 -4.18 20.00 -5.74
C THR A 291 -5.44 19.25 -5.32
N ASN A 292 -5.81 18.16 -5.98
CA ASN A 292 -6.99 17.39 -5.60
C ASN A 292 -6.61 16.36 -4.53
N PRO A 293 -7.14 16.48 -3.30
CA PRO A 293 -6.75 15.63 -2.19
C PRO A 293 -7.18 14.17 -2.32
N ALA A 294 -8.11 13.87 -3.23
CA ALA A 294 -8.38 12.50 -3.63
C ALA A 294 -7.10 11.88 -4.22
N TYR A 295 -6.40 12.58 -5.11
CA TYR A 295 -5.23 12.07 -5.81
C TYR A 295 -3.92 12.36 -5.11
N SER A 296 -3.83 13.50 -4.42
CA SER A 296 -2.65 13.98 -3.72
C SER A 296 -3.02 14.30 -2.26
N PRO A 297 -3.08 13.30 -1.36
CA PRO A 297 -3.58 13.49 0.01
C PRO A 297 -2.96 14.67 0.78
N GLN A 298 -1.68 14.98 0.56
CA GLN A 298 -1.02 16.16 1.15
C GLN A 298 -1.62 17.50 0.73
N ALA A 299 -2.33 17.58 -0.40
CA ALA A 299 -3.00 18.81 -0.83
C ALA A 299 -4.28 19.11 -0.03
N GLY A 300 -4.77 18.17 0.78
CA GLY A 300 -6.03 18.30 1.51
C GLY A 300 -5.87 18.75 2.96
N ASN A 301 -6.97 19.25 3.54
CA ASN A 301 -7.08 19.47 4.98
C ASN A 301 -7.65 18.21 5.66
N PRO A 302 -6.88 17.50 6.51
CA PRO A 302 -7.35 16.27 7.14
C PRO A 302 -8.17 16.47 8.43
N ALA A 303 -8.52 17.71 8.81
CA ALA A 303 -9.23 17.99 10.07
C ALA A 303 -10.57 17.24 10.22
N PHE A 304 -11.26 16.95 9.12
CA PHE A 304 -12.51 16.18 9.13
C PHE A 304 -12.32 14.74 9.65
N LEU A 305 -11.12 14.16 9.52
CA LEU A 305 -10.80 12.83 10.06
C LEU A 305 -10.83 12.84 11.59
N ARG A 306 -10.32 13.90 12.21
CA ARG A 306 -10.41 14.09 13.67
C ARG A 306 -11.87 14.18 14.12
N GLU A 307 -12.68 14.98 13.41
CA GLU A 307 -14.10 15.17 13.73
C GLU A 307 -14.91 13.87 13.64
N ALA A 308 -14.58 13.03 12.66
CA ALA A 308 -15.16 11.69 12.52
C ALA A 308 -14.58 10.66 13.50
N GLY A 309 -13.53 11.00 14.26
CA GLY A 309 -12.82 10.05 15.10
C GLY A 309 -12.04 8.98 14.33
N THR A 310 -11.75 9.22 13.05
CA THR A 310 -10.96 8.31 12.21
C THR A 310 -9.50 8.34 12.64
N LYS A 311 -8.96 7.16 12.97
CA LYS A 311 -7.54 6.96 13.27
C LYS A 311 -6.76 6.69 11.99
N VAL A 312 -5.52 7.17 11.92
CA VAL A 312 -4.64 6.92 10.78
C VAL A 312 -3.37 6.21 11.24
N ILE A 313 -3.06 5.08 10.63
CA ILE A 313 -1.86 4.30 10.86
C ILE A 313 -1.01 4.38 9.59
N VAL A 314 0.17 4.97 9.69
CA VAL A 314 1.13 5.09 8.58
C VAL A 314 2.36 4.25 8.91
N VAL A 315 2.91 3.56 7.91
CA VAL A 315 4.10 2.71 8.11
C VAL A 315 5.11 2.94 6.99
N ASN A 316 6.37 3.28 7.31
CA ASN A 316 7.43 3.41 6.31
C ASN A 316 8.73 2.79 6.78
N GLY A 317 9.59 2.40 5.84
CA GLY A 317 10.99 2.12 6.13
C GLY A 317 11.86 3.35 5.85
N GLU A 318 12.95 3.56 6.57
CA GLU A 318 13.85 4.71 6.31
C GLU A 318 14.57 4.63 4.95
N TRP A 319 14.68 3.44 4.36
CA TRP A 319 15.22 3.22 3.01
C TRP A 319 14.11 3.00 1.98
N ASP A 320 12.95 3.58 2.24
CA ASP A 320 11.90 3.78 1.26
C ASP A 320 12.03 5.18 0.69
N ILE A 321 12.12 5.34 -0.63
CA ILE A 321 12.18 6.67 -1.24
C ILE A 321 10.94 7.52 -0.90
N LEU A 322 9.82 6.91 -0.52
CA LEU A 322 8.59 7.62 -0.13
C LEU A 322 8.55 8.01 1.35
N TYR A 323 9.58 7.64 2.14
CA TYR A 323 9.67 8.02 3.55
C TYR A 323 9.53 9.53 3.80
N PRO A 324 10.25 10.42 3.08
CA PRO A 324 10.16 11.87 3.33
C PRO A 324 8.76 12.44 3.08
N ASP A 325 8.07 11.93 2.04
CA ASP A 325 6.69 12.34 1.74
C ASP A 325 5.72 11.88 2.84
N ALA A 326 5.83 10.62 3.26
CA ALA A 326 4.97 10.09 4.31
C ALA A 326 5.21 10.79 5.65
N GLU A 327 6.46 11.12 5.99
CA GLU A 327 6.79 11.88 7.21
C GLU A 327 6.11 13.26 7.19
N HIS A 328 6.18 13.98 6.07
CA HIS A 328 5.48 15.25 5.93
C HIS A 328 3.97 15.12 6.13
N TYR A 329 3.35 14.09 5.52
CA TYR A 329 1.91 13.86 5.66
C TYR A 329 1.50 13.49 7.09
N VAL A 330 2.31 12.68 7.79
CA VAL A 330 2.11 12.35 9.22
C VAL A 330 2.14 13.60 10.08
N GLU A 331 3.08 14.51 9.84
CA GLU A 331 3.10 15.80 10.54
C GLU A 331 1.85 16.63 10.27
N MET A 332 1.37 16.66 9.02
CA MET A 332 0.14 17.37 8.67
C MET A 332 -1.07 16.80 9.42
N LEU A 333 -1.22 15.48 9.46
CA LEU A 333 -2.27 14.80 10.21
C LEU A 333 -2.20 15.14 11.71
N ALA A 334 -1.01 15.06 12.30
CA ALA A 334 -0.78 15.36 13.71
C ALA A 334 -1.08 16.83 14.04
N LYS A 335 -0.66 17.77 13.19
CA LYS A 335 -0.96 19.22 13.32
C LYS A 335 -2.47 19.50 13.24
N ALA A 336 -3.22 18.73 12.45
CA ALA A 336 -4.68 18.81 12.41
C ALA A 336 -5.38 18.15 13.62
N GLY A 337 -4.64 17.47 14.49
CA GLY A 337 -5.15 16.79 15.68
C GLY A 337 -5.79 15.43 15.40
N VAL A 338 -5.47 14.80 14.26
CA VAL A 338 -5.89 13.43 13.95
C VAL A 338 -5.13 12.46 14.87
N ASP A 339 -5.77 11.37 15.33
CA ASP A 339 -5.07 10.29 16.04
C ASP A 339 -4.22 9.52 15.04
N VAL A 340 -2.90 9.69 15.12
CA VAL A 340 -1.95 9.11 14.17
C VAL A 340 -1.01 8.16 14.89
N THR A 341 -0.90 6.94 14.38
CA THR A 341 0.20 6.04 14.73
C THR A 341 1.15 5.95 13.55
N TYR A 342 2.42 6.30 13.76
CA TYR A 342 3.45 6.23 12.73
C TYR A 342 4.49 5.18 13.10
N ILE A 343 4.59 4.12 12.30
CA ILE A 343 5.53 3.02 12.51
C ILE A 343 6.68 3.17 11.51
N VAL A 344 7.91 3.30 12.00
CA VAL A 344 9.09 3.51 11.15
C VAL A 344 10.06 2.35 11.31
N GLY A 345 10.38 1.67 10.21
CA GLY A 345 11.39 0.62 10.18
C GLY A 345 12.78 1.21 9.95
N GLU A 346 13.66 1.12 10.95
CA GLU A 346 15.04 1.55 10.82
C GLU A 346 15.70 0.80 9.65
N LYS A 347 16.20 1.55 8.66
CA LYS A 347 16.86 1.02 7.47
C LYS A 347 16.08 -0.09 6.75
N GLN A 348 14.75 -0.03 6.80
CA GLN A 348 13.88 -0.95 6.07
C GLN A 348 13.50 -0.38 4.71
N PHE A 349 13.22 -1.27 3.77
CA PHE A 349 12.94 -0.96 2.38
C PHE A 349 11.44 -0.73 2.13
N HIS A 350 11.08 -0.19 0.97
CA HIS A 350 9.70 -0.01 0.54
C HIS A 350 8.88 -1.30 0.67
N ILE A 351 7.63 -1.23 1.16
CA ILE A 351 6.69 -2.36 1.41
C ILE A 351 7.20 -3.50 2.30
N PHE A 352 8.28 -3.30 3.08
CA PHE A 352 8.77 -4.36 3.97
C PHE A 352 7.71 -5.01 4.89
N PRO A 353 6.65 -4.32 5.40
CA PRO A 353 5.66 -4.97 6.25
C PRO A 353 4.78 -5.99 5.51
N VAL A 354 4.57 -5.79 4.20
CA VAL A 354 3.78 -6.69 3.35
C VAL A 354 4.54 -8.00 3.07
N MET A 355 5.88 -7.95 3.14
CA MET A 355 6.77 -9.10 2.97
C MET A 355 6.88 -9.95 4.26
N VAL A 356 5.74 -10.22 4.90
CA VAL A 356 5.68 -10.91 6.21
C VAL A 356 6.44 -12.24 6.16
N GLY A 357 7.39 -12.41 7.08
CA GLY A 357 8.18 -13.63 7.18
C GLY A 357 9.35 -13.74 6.21
N SER A 358 9.52 -12.79 5.27
CA SER A 358 10.75 -12.70 4.47
C SER A 358 11.93 -12.15 5.29
N VAL A 359 11.69 -11.16 6.14
CA VAL A 359 12.69 -10.64 7.10
C VAL A 359 12.09 -10.56 8.50
N LYS A 360 12.91 -10.46 9.55
CA LYS A 360 12.40 -10.42 10.93
C LYS A 360 11.55 -9.17 11.15
N GLU A 361 12.04 -8.04 10.65
CA GLU A 361 11.44 -6.72 10.76
C GLU A 361 10.08 -6.62 10.08
N SER A 362 9.83 -7.40 9.01
CA SER A 362 8.52 -7.41 8.35
C SER A 362 7.44 -8.01 9.25
N LYS A 363 7.76 -9.09 9.97
CA LYS A 363 6.86 -9.66 10.97
C LYS A 363 6.67 -8.73 12.16
N MET A 364 7.73 -8.02 12.59
CA MET A 364 7.63 -7.02 13.65
C MET A 364 6.70 -5.88 13.25
N ALA A 365 6.84 -5.35 12.03
CA ALA A 365 5.96 -4.30 11.51
C ALA A 365 4.51 -4.77 11.36
N ALA A 366 4.29 -5.97 10.82
CA ALA A 366 2.94 -6.54 10.76
C ALA A 366 2.31 -6.69 12.16
N ASN A 367 3.09 -7.09 13.17
CA ASN A 367 2.63 -7.11 14.57
C ASN A 367 2.28 -5.71 15.08
N MET A 368 3.11 -4.71 14.81
CA MET A 368 2.85 -3.33 15.23
C MET A 368 1.59 -2.77 14.57
N ILE A 369 1.34 -3.09 13.29
CA ILE A 369 0.10 -2.73 12.60
C ILE A 369 -1.11 -3.35 13.29
N VAL A 370 -1.07 -4.67 13.56
CA VAL A 370 -2.15 -5.36 14.27
C VAL A 370 -2.41 -4.72 15.63
N GLN A 371 -1.36 -4.47 16.40
CA GLN A 371 -1.48 -3.85 17.73
C GLN A 371 -2.02 -2.42 17.64
N ALA A 372 -1.57 -1.63 16.67
CA ALA A 372 -2.08 -0.28 16.44
C ALA A 372 -3.58 -0.31 16.13
N ILE A 373 -4.06 -1.30 15.38
CA ILE A 373 -5.49 -1.47 15.08
C ILE A 373 -6.27 -1.88 16.35
N LEU A 374 -5.76 -2.83 17.13
CA LEU A 374 -6.43 -3.35 18.32
C LEU A 374 -6.47 -2.37 19.50
N ARG A 375 -5.49 -1.47 19.65
CA ARG A 375 -5.45 -0.45 20.72
C ARG A 375 -6.70 0.46 20.76
N ASN A 376 -7.56 0.44 19.73
CA ASN A 376 -8.88 1.06 19.75
C ASN A 376 -9.84 0.49 20.82
N GLU A 377 -9.66 -0.76 21.26
CA GLU A 377 -10.53 -1.40 22.25
C GLU A 377 -10.30 -0.85 23.67
N GLU A 378 -9.05 -0.61 24.08
CA GLU A 378 -8.72 -0.20 25.45
C GLU A 378 -9.12 1.27 25.73
N ASP A 379 -8.90 2.17 24.75
CA ASP A 379 -9.23 3.59 24.87
C ASP A 379 -10.76 3.85 24.87
N SER A 380 -11.54 3.03 24.16
CA SER A 380 -13.00 3.13 24.10
C SER A 380 -13.68 2.57 25.35
N HIS A 381 -13.16 1.47 25.92
CA HIS A 381 -13.63 0.94 27.19
C HIS A 381 -13.30 1.86 28.38
N GLN A 382 -12.14 2.53 28.39
CA GLN A 382 -11.82 3.53 29.43
C GLN A 382 -12.69 4.79 29.37
N LYS A 383 -13.09 5.24 28.17
CA LYS A 383 -14.00 6.39 28.02
C LYS A 383 -15.43 6.06 28.50
N ASN A 384 -15.91 4.86 28.24
CA ASN A 384 -17.24 4.42 28.70
C ASN A 384 -17.29 4.04 30.19
N GLY A 385 -16.14 3.69 30.80
CA GLY A 385 -16.03 3.39 32.23
C GLY A 385 -16.05 4.61 33.17
N LYS A 386 -15.99 5.84 32.66
CA LYS A 386 -16.02 7.09 33.47
C LYS A 386 -17.40 7.76 33.56
N SER A 387 -18.45 7.14 33.03
CA SER A 387 -19.85 7.64 33.11
C SER A 387 -20.69 6.94 34.18
N ALA A 388 -20.10 6.06 35.00
CA ALA A 388 -20.80 5.42 36.10
C ALA A 388 -19.95 5.52 37.37
N ILE A 389 -20.11 6.63 38.09
CA ILE A 389 -20.13 6.77 39.56
C ILE A 389 -20.86 8.09 39.85
#